data_AF-A0A2V8KEE7-F1
#
_entry.id   AF-A0A2V8KEE7-F1
#
_cell.length_a   1.000
_cell.length_b   1.000
_cell.length_c   1.000
_cell.angle_alpha   90.00
_cell.angle_beta   90.00
_cell.angle_gamma   90.00
#
_symmetry.space_group_name_H-M   'P 1'
#
loop_
_entity.id
_entity.type
_entity.pdbx_description
1 polymer ?
#
loop_
_entity_poly.entity_id
_entity_poly.type
_entity_poly.pdbx_seq_one_letter_code
_entity_poly.pdbx_strand_id
1 'polypeptide(L)' 'IVANNDRTVQPELERFLAKRMGASIHAVDSSHVPMLSHPGFVIDVIRAAAKAVQGSSARA' A
#
# COMPACT_ATOMS: atom_id res chain seq x y z
N ILE A 1 -0.44 1.61 0.48
CA ILE A 1 1.02 1.85 0.58
C ILE A 1 1.20 3.18 1.28
N VAL A 2 2.21 3.31 2.16
CA VAL A 2 2.59 4.57 2.77
C VAL A 2 3.97 4.97 2.29
N ALA A 3 4.10 6.15 1.68
CA ALA A 3 5.38 6.70 1.24
C ALA A 3 5.98 7.57 2.36
N ASN A 4 7.00 7.05 3.07
CA ASN A 4 7.50 7.69 4.30
C ASN A 4 8.11 9.09 4.08
N ASN A 5 8.52 9.42 2.85
CA ASN A 5 9.13 10.69 2.48
C ASN A 5 8.27 11.48 1.47
N ASP A 6 6.97 11.22 1.42
CA ASP A 6 6.04 11.97 0.56
C ASP A 6 5.99 13.44 1.01
N ARG A 7 6.04 14.33 0.01
CA ARG A 7 6.00 15.80 0.17
C ARG A 7 4.76 16.44 -0.43
N THR A 8 3.93 15.64 -1.09
CA THR A 8 2.65 16.04 -1.68
C THR A 8 1.50 15.60 -0.77
N VAL A 9 1.57 14.39 -0.22
CA VAL A 9 0.66 13.88 0.82
C VAL A 9 1.45 13.64 2.10
N GLN A 10 0.94 14.07 3.25
CA GLN A 10 1.62 13.86 4.52
C GLN A 10 1.58 12.36 4.89
N PRO A 11 2.70 11.71 5.21
CA PRO A 11 2.71 10.27 5.53
C PRO A 11 1.79 9.89 6.69
N GLU A 12 1.65 10.78 7.69
CA GLU A 12 0.73 10.56 8.82
C GLU A 12 -0.75 10.61 8.39
N LEU A 13 -1.09 11.41 7.38
CA LEU A 13 -2.43 11.40 6.80
C LEU A 13 -2.71 10.08 6.07
N GLU A 14 -1.74 9.55 5.33
CA GLU A 14 -1.86 8.24 4.67
C GLU A 14 -2.11 7.13 5.70
N ARG A 15 -1.36 7.12 6.81
CA ARG A 15 -1.56 6.15 7.91
C ARG A 15 -2.92 6.29 8.57
N PHE A 16 -3.32 7.53 8.86
CA PHE A 16 -4.61 7.82 9.48
C PHE A 16 -5.77 7.27 8.63
N LEU A 17 -5.77 7.55 7.32
CA LEU A 17 -6.80 7.08 6.41
C LEU A 17 -6.76 5.56 6.24
N ALA A 18 -5.59 4.96 6.08
CA ALA A 18 -5.46 3.51 5.97
C ALA A 18 -6.01 2.79 7.21
N LYS A 19 -5.70 3.30 8.41
CA LYS A 19 -6.25 2.79 9.67
C LYS A 19 -7.78 2.95 9.73
N ARG A 20 -8.31 4.12 9.35
CA ARG A 20 -9.76 4.36 9.28
C ARG A 20 -10.48 3.39 8.34
N MET A 21 -9.83 3.00 7.24
CA MET A 21 -10.36 2.04 6.27
C MET A 21 -10.26 0.58 6.73
N GLY A 22 -9.53 0.27 7.81
CA GLY A 22 -9.17 -1.11 8.15
C GLY A 22 -8.25 -1.76 7.11
N ALA A 23 -7.50 -0.97 6.35
CA ALA A 23 -6.64 -1.46 5.28
C ALA A 23 -5.30 -2.00 5.81
N SER A 24 -4.71 -2.95 5.08
CA SER A 24 -3.32 -3.37 5.33
C SER A 24 -2.34 -2.26 4.95
N ILE A 25 -1.43 -1.92 5.86
CA ILE A 25 -0.43 -0.87 5.66
C ILE A 25 0.89 -1.51 5.23
N HIS A 26 1.40 -1.06 4.08
CA HIS A 26 2.73 -1.40 3.57
C HIS A 26 3.50 -0.11 3.36
N ALA A 27 4.55 0.12 4.15
CA ALA A 27 5.33 1.35 4.10
C ALA A 27 6.64 1.16 3.31
N VAL A 28 7.09 2.22 2.62
CA VAL A 28 8.34 2.26 1.86
C VAL A 28 8.97 3.64 1.95
N ASP A 29 10.30 3.70 1.99
CA ASP A 29 11.08 4.94 2.01
C ASP A 29 11.14 5.60 0.62
N SER A 30 9.98 5.96 0.10
CA SER A 30 9.81 6.70 -1.15
C SER A 30 9.28 8.11 -0.88
N SER A 31 9.54 9.02 -1.83
CA SER A 31 8.70 10.21 -1.98
C SER A 31 7.38 9.85 -2.69
N HIS A 32 6.73 10.81 -3.34
CA HIS A 32 5.34 10.70 -3.80
C HIS A 32 5.02 9.57 -4.80
N VAL A 33 6.01 9.08 -5.56
CA VAL A 33 5.78 8.23 -6.74
C VAL A 33 6.41 6.82 -6.58
N PRO A 34 5.99 6.01 -5.58
CA PRO A 34 6.62 4.72 -5.26
C PRO A 34 6.52 3.68 -6.39
N MET A 35 5.54 3.80 -7.28
CA MET A 35 5.43 2.92 -8.45
C MET A 35 6.54 3.12 -9.48
N LEU A 36 7.24 4.26 -9.46
CA LEU A 36 8.39 4.52 -10.33
C LEU A 36 9.71 4.26 -9.62
N SER A 37 9.84 4.66 -8.36
CA SER A 37 11.08 4.50 -7.58
C SER A 37 11.26 3.09 -7.01
N HIS A 38 10.15 2.41 -6.68
CA HIS A 38 10.13 1.07 -6.07
C HIS A 38 9.10 0.15 -6.77
N PRO A 39 9.18 -0.03 -8.10
CA PRO A 39 8.18 -0.79 -8.86
C PRO A 39 8.02 -2.23 -8.38
N GLY A 40 9.11 -2.88 -7.94
CA GLY A 40 9.11 -4.23 -7.37
C GLY A 40 8.26 -4.33 -6.09
N PHE A 41 8.45 -3.40 -5.16
CA PHE A 41 7.65 -3.34 -3.94
C PHE A 41 6.16 -3.15 -4.24
N VAL A 42 5.83 -2.25 -5.18
CA VAL A 42 4.44 -1.97 -5.54
C VAL A 42 3.77 -3.19 -6.18
N ILE A 43 4.44 -3.87 -7.11
CA ILE A 43 3.85 -5.06 -7.74
C ILE A 43 3.63 -6.20 -6.74
N ASP A 44 4.50 -6.34 -5.73
CA ASP A 44 4.36 -7.37 -4.71
C ASP A 44 3.19 -7.10 -3.77
N VAL A 45 2.95 -5.83 -3.39
CA VAL A 45 1.75 -5.43 -2.64
C VAL A 45 0.47 -5.74 -3.44
N ILE A 46 0.45 -5.42 -4.74
CA ILE A 46 -0.70 -5.72 -5.61
C ILE A 46 -0.94 -7.24 -5.69
N ARG A 47 0.11 -8.03 -5.89
CA ARG A 47 0.01 -9.51 -5.93
C ARG A 47 -0.52 -10.07 -4.61
N ALA A 48 -0.04 -9.57 -3.48
CA ALA A 48 -0.51 -9.99 -2.16
C ALA A 48 -2.01 -9.71 -1.99
N ALA A 49 -2.47 -8.51 -2.36
CA ALA A 49 -3.89 -8.15 -2.33
C ALA A 49 -4.73 -9.05 -3.25
N ALA A 50 -4.27 -9.28 -4.49
CA ALA A 50 -4.98 -10.12 -5.44
C ALA A 50 -5.12 -11.57 -4.95
N LYS A 51 -4.06 -12.14 -4.35
CA LYS A 51 -4.10 -13.47 -3.74
C LYS A 51 -5.07 -13.55 -2.56
N ALA A 52 -5.09 -12.53 -1.70
CA ALA A 52 -5.99 -12.48 -0.56
C ALA A 52 -7.47 -12.50 -0.99
N VAL A 53 -7.84 -11.75 -2.02
CA VAL A 53 -9.21 -11.71 -2.54
C VAL A 53 -9.59 -13.01 -3.26
N GLN A 54 -8.71 -13.58 -4.08
CA GLN A 54 -8.96 -14.88 -4.73
C GLN A 54 -9.14 -16.01 -3.71
N GLY A 55 -8.28 -16.06 -2.68
CA GLY A 55 -8.39 -17.04 -1.61
C GLY A 55 -9.68 -16.87 -0.78
N SER A 56 -10.18 -15.65 -0.62
CA SER A 56 -11.48 -15.41 0.04
C SER A 56 -12.66 -15.82 -0.85
N SER A 57 -12.58 -15.60 -2.16
CA SER A 57 -13.63 -16.02 -3.12
C SER A 57 -13.72 -17.55 -3.26
N ALA A 58 -12.62 -18.28 -3.07
CA ALA A 58 -12.62 -19.75 -3.13
C ALA A 58 -13.13 -20.42 -1.84
N ARG A 59 -13.29 -19.65 -0.76
CA ARG A 59 -13.78 -20.11 0.55
C ARG A 59 -15.26 -19.78 0.80
N ALA A 60 -15.87 -18.97 -0.08
CA ALA A 60 -17.28 -18.62 -0.05
C ALA A 60 -18.07 -19.57 -0.95
#